data_AF-A0A4P9XHI3-F1
#
_entry.id   AF-A0A4P9XHI3-F1
#
_cell.length_a   1.000
_cell.length_b   1.000
_cell.length_c   1.000
_cell.angle_alpha   90.00
_cell.angle_beta   90.00
_cell.angle_gamma   90.00
#
_symmetry.space_group_name_H-M   'P 1'
#
loop_
_entity.id
_entity.type
_entity.pdbx_description
1 polymer ?
#
loop_
_entity_poly.entity_id
_entity_poly.type
_entity_poly.pdbx_seq_one_letter_code
_entity_poly.pdbx_strand_id
1 'polypeptide(L)' 'FTLTTDGLKKLHAAAISEMDKGLKAYGATVPMIPAYVVGRPTGEEKGTYLALDLGGTNLRVCSIQL' A
#
# COMPACT_ATOMS: atom_id res chain seq x y z
N PHE A 1 28.33 -5.81 1.72
CA PHE A 1 27.03 -5.15 1.50
C PHE A 1 26.78 -4.06 2.54
N THR A 2 27.64 -3.03 2.60
CA THR A 2 27.47 -1.93 3.56
C THR A 2 26.81 -0.76 2.85
N LEU A 3 25.66 -0.32 3.35
CA LEU A 3 24.95 0.85 2.82
C LEU A 3 25.34 2.08 3.64
N THR A 4 25.90 3.08 2.98
CA THR A 4 26.19 4.37 3.62
C THR A 4 24.94 5.23 3.68
N THR A 5 24.91 6.20 4.59
CA THR A 5 23.83 7.20 4.67
C THR A 5 23.60 7.91 3.34
N ASP A 6 24.66 8.24 2.62
CA ASP A 6 24.55 8.88 1.30
C ASP A 6 24.00 7.92 0.24
N GLY A 7 24.35 6.64 0.31
CA GLY A 7 23.73 5.60 -0.52
C GLY A 7 22.24 5.49 -0.26
N LEU A 8 21.81 5.54 1.00
CA LEU A 8 20.41 5.50 1.39
C LEU A 8 19.64 6.73 0.87
N LYS A 9 20.20 7.94 0.99
CA LYS A 9 19.59 9.17 0.45
C LYS A 9 19.39 9.09 -1.07
N LYS A 10 20.37 8.55 -1.81
CA LYS A 10 20.25 8.34 -3.26
C LYS A 10 19.16 7.35 -3.62
N LEU A 11 19.07 6.23 -2.89
CA LEU A 11 18.01 5.24 -3.08
C LEU A 11 16.63 5.84 -2.81
N HIS A 12 16.48 6.61 -1.72
CA HIS A 12 15.25 7.30 -1.39
C HIS A 12 14.79 8.26 -2.50
N ALA A 13 15.71 9.08 -3.02
CA ALA A 13 15.41 9.98 -4.14
C ALA A 13 15.00 9.23 -5.40
N ALA A 14 15.66 8.11 -5.72
CA ALA A 14 15.29 7.26 -6.85
C ALA A 14 13.90 6.62 -6.66
N ALA A 15 13.58 6.15 -5.45
CA ALA A 15 12.26 5.59 -5.13
C ALA A 15 11.14 6.63 -5.33
N ILE A 16 11.33 7.87 -4.89
CA ILE A 16 10.38 8.96 -5.14
C ILE A 16 10.20 9.19 -6.64
N SER A 17 11.30 9.24 -7.39
CA SER A 17 11.24 9.44 -8.84
C SER A 17 10.47 8.32 -9.57
N GLU A 18 10.65 7.06 -9.17
CA GLU A 18 9.92 5.94 -9.76
C GLU A 18 8.42 5.95 -9.40
N MET A 19 8.07 6.34 -8.17
CA MET A 19 6.66 6.53 -7.77
C MET A 19 6.00 7.64 -8.60
N ASP A 20 6.67 8.77 -8.81
CA ASP A 20 6.16 9.87 -9.63
C ASP A 20 5.92 9.45 -11.09
N LYS A 21 6.76 8.57 -11.64
CA LYS A 21 6.55 7.99 -12.97
C LYS A 21 5.30 7.11 -13.00
N GLY A 22 5.14 6.25 -11.99
CA GLY A 22 3.97 5.37 -11.87
C GLY A 22 2.64 6.10 -11.74
N LEU A 23 2.63 7.24 -11.04
CA LEU A 23 1.43 8.07 -10.92
C LEU A 23 1.05 8.77 -12.25
N LYS A 24 1.98 8.96 -13.17
CA LYS A 24 1.75 9.67 -14.45
C LYS A 24 1.29 8.77 -15.57
N ALA A 25 1.67 7.49 -15.56
CA ALA A 25 1.36 6.56 -16.63
C ALA A 25 1.33 5.10 -16.16
N TYR A 26 0.44 4.31 -16.75
CA TYR A 26 0.43 2.86 -16.59
C TYR A 26 1.67 2.21 -17.21
N GLY A 27 2.06 1.04 -16.70
CA GLY A 27 3.18 0.26 -17.23
C GLY A 27 4.57 0.72 -16.75
N ALA A 28 4.65 1.66 -15.81
CA ALA A 28 5.91 2.00 -15.13
C ALA A 28 6.39 0.85 -14.22
N THR A 29 7.68 0.87 -13.88
CA THR A 29 8.31 -0.11 -12.98
C THR A 29 7.57 -0.22 -11.64
N VAL A 30 7.17 0.93 -11.08
CA VAL A 30 6.32 1.00 -9.89
C VAL A 30 4.90 1.33 -10.37
N PRO A 31 3.93 0.39 -10.32
CA PRO A 31 2.64 0.55 -10.99
C PRO A 31 1.71 1.63 -10.41
N MET A 32 1.90 2.03 -9.14
CA MET A 32 1.07 3.03 -8.43
C MET A 32 -0.45 2.86 -8.65
N ILE A 33 -0.95 1.64 -8.50
CA ILE A 33 -2.35 1.26 -8.77
C ILE A 33 -3.30 1.99 -7.81
N PRO A 34 -4.37 2.67 -8.30
CA PRO A 34 -5.39 3.26 -7.45
C PRO A 34 -6.13 2.21 -6.59
N ALA A 35 -6.14 2.41 -5.27
CA ALA A 35 -6.81 1.51 -4.33
C ALA A 35 -8.32 1.78 -4.17
N TYR A 36 -8.85 2.84 -4.80
CA TYR A 36 -10.25 3.27 -4.72
C TYR A 36 -10.79 3.57 -3.30
N VAL A 37 -9.91 3.72 -2.33
CA VAL A 37 -10.23 4.26 -1.00
C VAL A 37 -10.06 5.78 -1.05
N VAL A 38 -11.16 6.51 -1.19
CA VAL A 38 -11.17 7.98 -1.38
C VAL A 38 -11.32 8.78 -0.09
N GLY A 39 -11.61 8.12 1.03
CA GLY A 39 -11.80 8.72 2.35
C GLY A 39 -10.84 8.15 3.39
N ARG A 40 -10.77 8.81 4.55
CA ARG A 40 -10.07 8.29 5.73
C ARG A 40 -11.11 7.87 6.77
N PRO A 41 -10.83 6.82 7.57
CA PRO A 41 -11.71 6.46 8.66
C PRO A 41 -11.84 7.60 9.67
N THR A 42 -13.06 7.82 10.17
CA THR A 42 -13.36 8.88 11.14
C THR A 42 -13.28 8.38 12.58
N GLY A 43 -13.45 7.07 12.80
CA GLY A 43 -13.61 6.47 14.13
C GLY A 43 -15.07 6.49 14.62
N GLU A 44 -16.01 6.95 13.80
CA GLU A 44 -17.44 6.98 14.10
C GLU A 44 -18.23 5.91 13.33
N GLU A 45 -17.55 5.11 12.50
CA GLU A 45 -18.14 4.00 11.78
C GLU A 45 -18.76 3.00 12.76
N LYS A 46 -19.94 2.48 12.42
CA LYS A 46 -20.65 1.50 13.24
C LYS A 46 -21.06 0.32 12.38
N GLY A 47 -21.24 -0.82 13.04
CA GLY A 47 -21.82 -2.01 12.43
C GLY A 47 -20.86 -3.20 12.40
N THR A 48 -21.37 -4.33 11.92
CA THR A 48 -20.60 -5.56 11.79
C THR A 48 -20.11 -5.72 10.34
N TYR A 49 -18.81 -5.94 10.17
CA TYR A 49 -18.14 -6.09 8.89
C TYR A 49 -17.47 -7.47 8.82
N LEU A 50 -17.44 -8.07 7.62
CA LEU A 50 -16.72 -9.31 7.38
C LEU A 50 -15.44 -9.02 6.59
N ALA A 51 -14.33 -9.61 7.04
CA ALA A 51 -13.07 -9.62 6.30
C ALA A 51 -12.75 -11.04 5.84
N LEU A 52 -12.31 -11.16 4.59
CA LEU A 52 -11.84 -12.39 3.98
C LEU A 52 -10.37 -12.21 3.58
N ASP A 53 -9.50 -13.03 4.15
CA ASP A 53 -8.06 -13.02 3.85
C ASP A 53 -7.68 -14.34 3.17
N LEU A 54 -7.30 -14.22 1.90
CA LEU A 54 -6.92 -15.31 1.01
C LEU A 54 -5.38 -15.36 0.92
N GLY A 55 -4.77 -16.00 1.91
CA GLY A 55 -3.34 -16.31 1.90
C GLY A 55 -3.03 -17.61 1.15
N GLY A 56 -1.73 -17.95 1.05
CA GLY A 56 -1.28 -19.13 0.31
C GLY A 56 -1.69 -20.47 0.94
N THR A 57 -1.55 -20.61 2.26
CA THR A 57 -1.77 -21.89 2.96
C THR A 57 -3.15 -22.01 3.59
N ASN A 58 -3.73 -20.90 4.02
CA ASN A 58 -4.99 -20.89 4.76
C ASN A 58 -5.88 -19.74 4.32
N LEU A 59 -7.19 -19.99 4.37
CA LEU A 59 -8.22 -18.97 4.30
C LEU A 59 -8.60 -18.53 5.71
N ARG A 60 -8.74 -17.22 5.93
CA ARG A 60 -9.25 -16.67 7.18
C ARG A 60 -10.50 -15.83 6.94
N VAL A 61 -11.49 -16.02 7.80
CA VAL A 61 -12.71 -15.20 7.87
C VAL A 61 -12.76 -14.53 9.24
N CYS A 62 -13.00 -13.21 9.28
CA CYS A 62 -13.16 -12.46 10.52
C CYS A 62 -14.46 -11.65 10.48
N SER A 63 -15.15 -11.59 11.62
CA SER A 63 -16.25 -10.67 11.87
C SER A 63 -15.79 -9.58 12.81
N ILE A 64 -15.93 -8.32 12.42
CA ILE A 64 -15.46 -7.15 13.17
C ILE A 64 -16.68 -6.30 13.52
N GLN A 65 -16.87 -6.04 14.82
CA GLN A 65 -17.82 -5.05 15.29
C GLN A 65 -17.08 -3.74 15.54
N LEU A 66 -17.48 -2.68 14.82
CA LEU A 66 -17.05 -1.30 15.07
C LEU A 66 -18.04 -0.57 15.98
#